data_AF-A0A521WLP2-F1
#
_entry.id   AF-A0A521WLP2-F1
#
_cell.length_a   1.000
_cell.length_b   1.000
_cell.length_c   1.000
_cell.angle_alpha   90.00
_cell.angle_beta   90.00
_cell.angle_gamma   90.00
#
_symmetry.space_group_name_H-M   'P 1'
#
loop_
_entity.id
_entity.type
_entity.pdbx_description
1 polymer ?
#
loop_
_entity_poly.entity_id
_entity_poly.type
_entity_poly.pdbx_seq_one_letter_code
_entity_poly.pdbx_strand_id
1 'polypeptide(L)'
;MKKAFITLSAFVFPILAFAQARDANYLFSKTTNILNAIIPIVISLAVVVFIIGIFRYIIAGDEESKGNAKSLILYGIIGIFVMISVYGLVRVLVNTFGLEKQLDQSDIPTVLPFRGGL
;
A
#
# COMPACT_ATOMS: atom_id res chain seq x y z
N MET A 1 44.17 3.70 -4.76
CA MET A 1 43.24 4.86 -4.68
C MET A 1 42.21 4.95 -5.83
N LYS A 2 42.28 4.14 -6.91
CA LYS A 2 41.29 4.18 -8.01
C LYS A 2 39.98 3.42 -7.73
N LYS A 3 40.03 2.43 -6.84
CA LYS A 3 38.90 1.53 -6.51
C LYS A 3 37.79 2.22 -5.70
N ALA A 4 38.17 3.22 -4.90
CA ALA A 4 37.24 3.99 -4.06
C ALA A 4 36.29 4.89 -4.87
N PHE A 5 36.74 5.34 -6.05
CA PHE A 5 35.93 6.19 -6.94
C PHE A 5 34.82 5.40 -7.63
N ILE A 6 35.07 4.12 -7.93
CA ILE A 6 34.10 3.21 -8.58
C ILE A 6 33.02 2.75 -7.59
N THR A 7 33.38 2.50 -6.32
CA THR A 7 32.40 2.16 -5.28
C THR A 7 31.51 3.33 -4.90
N LEU A 8 32.03 4.57 -4.99
CA LEU A 8 31.25 5.77 -4.73
C LEU A 8 30.23 6.03 -5.86
N SER A 9 30.63 5.86 -7.14
CA SER A 9 29.72 6.07 -8.27
C SER A 9 28.58 5.03 -8.32
N ALA A 10 28.86 3.78 -7.91
CA ALA A 10 27.84 2.73 -7.80
C ALA A 10 26.76 3.05 -6.74
N PHE A 11 27.11 3.81 -5.70
CA PHE A 11 26.16 4.24 -4.66
C PHE A 11 25.42 5.54 -5.02
N VAL A 12 25.97 6.35 -5.93
CA VAL A 12 25.36 7.59 -6.42
C VAL A 12 24.39 7.33 -7.57
N PHE A 13 24.59 6.26 -8.34
CA PHE A 13 23.71 5.87 -9.45
C PHE A 13 22.23 5.67 -9.06
N PRO A 14 21.90 5.01 -7.93
CA PRO A 14 20.52 4.90 -7.45
C PRO A 14 19.93 6.27 -7.13
N ILE A 15 20.70 7.14 -6.47
CA ILE A 15 20.23 8.47 -6.03
C ILE A 15 19.88 9.34 -7.24
N LEU A 16 20.68 9.28 -8.32
CA LEU A 16 20.41 10.00 -9.56
C LEU A 16 19.23 9.40 -10.34
N ALA A 17 19.03 8.08 -10.29
CA ALA A 17 17.83 7.45 -10.84
C ALA A 17 16.55 7.87 -10.10
N PHE A 18 16.64 8.16 -8.80
CA PHE A 18 15.54 8.74 -8.01
C PHE A 18 15.37 10.27 -8.21
N ALA A 19 16.35 10.97 -8.79
CA ALA A 19 16.34 12.44 -8.94
C ALA A 19 15.77 12.96 -10.27
N GLN A 20 15.44 12.09 -11.23
CA GLN A 20 14.90 12.52 -12.52
C GLN A 20 13.42 12.94 -12.41
N ALA A 21 13.18 14.16 -11.96
CA ALA A 21 11.88 14.83 -12.05
C ALA A 21 11.82 15.66 -13.34
N ARG A 22 11.11 15.15 -14.37
CA ARG A 22 11.01 15.83 -15.69
C ARG A 22 9.88 16.86 -15.79
N ASP A 23 8.81 16.71 -14.99
CA ASP A 23 7.60 17.55 -15.06
C ASP A 23 6.88 17.61 -13.71
N ALA A 24 6.16 18.70 -13.44
CA ALA A 24 5.28 18.80 -12.26
C ALA A 24 4.23 17.67 -12.25
N ASN A 25 3.65 17.36 -13.41
CA ASN A 25 2.71 16.25 -13.59
C ASN A 25 3.37 14.88 -13.32
N TYR A 26 4.66 14.72 -13.64
CA TYR A 26 5.41 13.51 -13.31
C TYR A 26 5.61 13.36 -11.79
N LEU A 27 5.90 14.45 -11.09
CA LEU A 27 5.98 14.45 -9.62
C LEU A 27 4.64 14.10 -8.96
N PHE A 28 3.53 14.69 -9.42
CA PHE A 28 2.20 14.38 -8.88
C PHE A 28 1.80 12.91 -9.13
N SER A 29 2.08 12.39 -10.32
CA SER A 29 1.80 10.97 -10.65
C SER A 29 2.67 10.00 -9.85
N LYS A 30 3.95 10.30 -9.64
CA LYS A 30 4.88 9.46 -8.89
C LYS A 30 4.52 9.42 -7.41
N THR A 31 4.15 10.56 -6.82
CA THR A 31 3.68 10.65 -5.44
C THR A 31 2.40 9.86 -5.25
N THR A 32 1.41 9.99 -6.14
CA THR A 32 0.15 9.25 -6.05
C THR A 32 0.37 7.73 -6.11
N ASN A 33 1.28 7.26 -6.97
CA ASN A 33 1.63 5.85 -7.05
C ASN A 33 2.27 5.30 -5.77
N ILE A 34 3.09 6.11 -5.09
CA ILE A 34 3.72 5.73 -3.80
C ILE A 34 2.67 5.65 -2.69
N LEU A 35 1.78 6.64 -2.60
CA LEU A 35 0.68 6.62 -1.63
C LEU A 35 -0.25 5.42 -1.85
N ASN A 36 -0.60 5.10 -3.10
CA ASN A 36 -1.42 3.94 -3.42
C ASN A 36 -0.74 2.60 -3.08
N ALA A 37 0.59 2.52 -3.12
CA ALA A 37 1.33 1.34 -2.71
C ALA A 37 1.40 1.17 -1.17
N ILE A 38 1.33 2.27 -0.41
CA ILE A 38 1.43 2.24 1.04
C ILE A 38 0.12 1.77 1.71
N ILE A 39 -1.02 2.10 1.12
CA ILE A 39 -2.34 1.73 1.64
C ILE A 39 -2.46 0.20 1.85
N PRO A 40 -2.23 -0.67 0.86
CA PRO A 40 -2.37 -2.12 1.07
C PRO A 40 -1.38 -2.68 2.09
N ILE A 41 -0.20 -2.07 2.24
CA ILE A 41 0.79 -2.48 3.26
C ILE A 41 0.26 -2.18 4.66
N VAL A 42 -0.27 -0.98 4.88
CA VAL A 42 -0.81 -0.59 6.19
C VAL A 42 -2.07 -1.40 6.52
N ILE A 43 -2.95 -1.68 5.54
CA ILE A 43 -4.12 -2.58 5.74
C ILE A 43 -3.62 -3.96 6.18
N SER A 44 -2.65 -4.52 5.46
CA SER A 44 -2.13 -5.86 5.76
C SER A 44 -1.52 -5.91 7.17
N LEU A 45 -0.77 -4.89 7.57
CA LEU A 45 -0.20 -4.81 8.90
C LEU A 45 -1.28 -4.70 9.99
N ALA A 46 -2.30 -3.87 9.78
CA ALA A 46 -3.42 -3.73 10.72
C ALA A 46 -4.17 -5.05 10.93
N VAL A 47 -4.40 -5.81 9.86
CA VAL A 47 -5.02 -7.14 9.93
C VAL A 47 -4.17 -8.12 10.74
N VAL A 48 -2.84 -8.12 10.53
CA VAL A 48 -1.93 -8.99 11.30
C VAL A 48 -1.96 -8.65 12.79
N VAL A 49 -1.89 -7.36 13.15
CA VAL A 49 -1.95 -6.93 14.55
C VAL A 49 -3.29 -7.32 15.19
N PHE A 50 -4.40 -7.16 14.47
CA PHE A 50 -5.72 -7.57 14.93
C PHE A 50 -5.80 -9.08 15.18
N ILE A 51 -5.27 -9.90 14.27
CA ILE A 51 -5.22 -11.36 14.41
C ILE A 51 -4.37 -11.76 15.62
N ILE A 52 -3.20 -11.16 15.83
CA ILE A 52 -2.35 -11.41 17.01
C ILE A 52 -3.08 -11.06 18.31
N GLY A 53 -3.84 -9.96 18.32
CA GLY A 53 -4.68 -9.57 19.45
C GLY A 53 -5.72 -10.63 19.83
N ILE A 54 -6.41 -11.19 18.83
CA ILE A 54 -7.38 -12.27 19.03
C ILE A 54 -6.71 -13.52 19.56
N PHE A 55 -5.61 -13.96 18.96
CA PHE A 55 -4.88 -15.14 19.44
C PHE A 55 -4.43 -14.98 20.89
N ARG A 56 -3.91 -13.81 21.26
CA ARG A 56 -3.53 -13.51 22.66
C ARG A 56 -4.73 -13.55 23.60
N TYR A 57 -5.91 -13.11 23.16
CA TYR A 57 -7.12 -13.15 23.98
C TYR A 57 -7.64 -14.58 24.20
N ILE A 58 -7.53 -15.44 23.20
CA ILE A 58 -7.99 -16.83 23.30
C ILE A 58 -7.05 -17.66 24.18
N ILE A 59 -5.74 -17.45 24.08
CA ILE A 59 -4.73 -18.20 24.85
C ILE A 59 -4.62 -17.70 26.30
N ALA A 60 -5.10 -16.48 26.57
CA ALA A 60 -5.12 -15.88 27.90
C ALA A 60 -5.98 -16.70 28.89
N GLY A 61 -5.34 -17.28 29.91
CA GLY A 61 -6.00 -18.09 30.94
C GLY A 61 -6.44 -17.28 32.17
N ASP A 62 -5.70 -16.23 32.50
CA ASP A 62 -5.90 -15.35 33.66
C ASP A 62 -6.63 -14.04 33.30
N GLU A 63 -7.27 -13.41 34.29
CA GLU A 63 -8.03 -12.17 34.09
C GLU A 63 -7.15 -10.98 33.66
N GLU A 64 -5.91 -10.94 34.12
CA GLU A 64 -4.96 -9.87 33.80
C GLU A 64 -4.51 -9.95 32.34
N SER A 65 -4.09 -11.11 31.86
CA SER A 65 -3.72 -11.31 30.46
C SER A 65 -4.90 -11.12 29.51
N LYS A 66 -6.13 -11.49 29.93
CA LYS A 66 -7.35 -11.16 29.19
C LYS A 66 -7.59 -9.66 29.09
N GLY A 67 -7.37 -8.91 30.17
CA GLY A 67 -7.46 -7.44 30.17
C GLY A 67 -6.49 -6.82 29.18
N ASN A 68 -5.24 -7.26 29.20
CA ASN A 68 -4.19 -6.78 28.29
C ASN A 68 -4.49 -7.15 26.82
N ALA A 69 -4.98 -8.36 26.58
CA ALA A 69 -5.35 -8.81 25.24
C ALA A 69 -6.58 -8.05 24.69
N LYS A 70 -7.58 -7.74 25.52
CA LYS A 70 -8.73 -6.90 25.13
C LYS A 70 -8.28 -5.51 24.69
N SER A 71 -7.36 -4.89 25.44
CA SER A 71 -6.79 -3.60 25.08
C SER A 71 -6.09 -3.65 23.73
N LEU A 72 -5.30 -4.69 23.47
CA LEU A 72 -4.66 -4.91 22.15
C LEU A 72 -5.67 -5.05 21.01
N ILE A 73 -6.75 -5.81 21.21
CA ILE A 73 -7.83 -5.94 20.23
C ILE A 73 -8.49 -4.57 19.98
N LEU A 74 -8.76 -3.80 21.03
CA LEU A 74 -9.38 -2.48 20.92
C LEU A 74 -8.53 -1.53 20.07
N TYR A 75 -7.21 -1.48 20.30
CA TYR A 75 -6.30 -0.70 19.46
C TYR A 75 -6.27 -1.18 18.01
N GLY A 76 -6.34 -2.50 17.77
CA GLY A 76 -6.48 -3.07 16.43
C GLY A 76 -7.78 -2.63 15.73
N ILE A 77 -8.91 -2.68 16.44
CA ILE A 77 -10.22 -2.25 15.92
C ILE A 77 -10.21 -0.76 15.57
N ILE A 78 -9.67 0.08 16.45
CA ILE A 78 -9.58 1.53 16.21
C ILE A 78 -8.72 1.80 14.97
N GLY A 79 -7.58 1.10 14.82
CA GLY A 79 -6.72 1.23 13.65
C GLY A 79 -7.43 0.86 12.34
N ILE A 80 -8.15 -0.27 12.33
CA ILE A 80 -8.94 -0.70 11.17
C ILE A 80 -10.07 0.29 10.87
N PHE A 81 -10.77 0.76 11.90
CA PHE A 81 -11.88 1.71 11.75
C PHE A 81 -11.44 3.02 11.09
N VAL A 82 -10.34 3.61 11.57
CA VAL A 82 -9.79 4.85 10.98
C VAL A 82 -9.40 4.61 9.52
N MET A 83 -8.77 3.46 9.23
CA MET A 83 -8.32 3.14 7.89
C MET A 83 -9.48 2.99 6.89
N ILE A 84 -10.53 2.26 7.27
CA ILE A 84 -11.74 2.10 6.45
C ILE A 84 -12.47 3.43 6.30
N SER A 85 -12.54 4.23 7.36
CA SER A 85 -13.22 5.53 7.35
C SER A 85 -12.59 6.49 6.34
N VAL A 86 -11.26 6.64 6.35
CA VAL A 86 -10.54 7.50 5.39
C VAL A 86 -10.69 6.97 3.96
N TYR A 87 -10.50 5.67 3.75
CA TYR A 87 -10.64 5.07 2.41
C TYR A 87 -12.07 5.20 1.85
N GLY A 88 -13.07 4.92 2.69
CA GLY A 88 -14.49 5.05 2.34
C GLY A 88 -14.85 6.50 2.00
N LEU A 89 -14.39 7.46 2.81
CA LEU A 89 -14.62 8.87 2.55
C LEU A 89 -14.01 9.31 1.21
N VAL A 90 -12.75 8.97 0.94
CA VAL A 90 -12.11 9.27 -0.35
C VAL A 90 -12.90 8.68 -1.52
N ARG A 91 -13.37 7.44 -1.39
CA ARG A 91 -14.15 6.77 -2.43
C ARG A 91 -15.50 7.45 -2.68
N VAL A 92 -16.17 7.90 -1.62
CA VAL A 92 -17.41 8.68 -1.73
C VAL A 92 -17.15 9.99 -2.45
N LEU A 93 -16.08 10.71 -2.11
CA LEU A 93 -15.70 11.95 -2.79
C LEU A 93 -15.42 11.71 -4.29
N VAL A 94 -14.60 10.70 -4.61
CA VAL A 94 -14.29 10.34 -6.01
C VAL A 94 -15.56 10.03 -6.81
N ASN A 95 -16.47 9.23 -6.23
CA ASN A 95 -17.72 8.86 -6.88
C ASN A 95 -18.69 10.04 -7.03
N THR A 96 -18.71 10.96 -6.05
CA THR A 96 -19.59 12.13 -6.07
C THR A 96 -19.14 13.17 -7.10
N PHE A 97 -17.83 13.37 -7.23
CA PHE A 97 -17.24 14.31 -8.19
C PHE A 97 -16.90 13.68 -9.55
N GLY A 98 -17.23 12.40 -9.76
CA GLY A 98 -17.02 11.71 -11.04
C GLY A 98 -15.54 11.59 -11.43
N LEU A 99 -14.63 11.49 -10.45
CA LEU A 99 -13.18 11.40 -10.67
C LEU A 99 -12.71 9.95 -10.95
N GLU A 100 -13.62 9.08 -11.38
CA GLU A 100 -13.30 7.68 -11.67
C GLU A 100 -12.34 7.61 -12.86
N LYS A 101 -11.14 7.10 -12.59
CA LYS A 101 -10.11 6.95 -13.62
C LYS A 101 -10.56 5.82 -14.54
N GLN A 102 -11.10 6.17 -15.71
CA GLN A 102 -11.41 5.21 -16.77
C GLN A 102 -10.11 4.50 -17.14
N LEU A 103 -9.95 3.27 -16.66
CA LEU A 103 -8.91 2.37 -17.17
C LEU A 103 -9.36 2.02 -18.59
N ASP A 104 -8.88 2.78 -19.57
CA ASP A 104 -9.17 2.49 -20.97
C ASP A 104 -8.55 1.14 -21.31
N GLN A 105 -9.43 0.16 -21.49
CA GLN A 105 -9.11 -1.23 -21.82
C GLN A 105 -8.41 -1.37 -23.20
N SER A 106 -8.22 -0.27 -23.92
CA SER A 106 -7.48 -0.20 -25.20
C SER A 106 -5.97 -0.39 -25.05
N ASP A 107 -5.40 -0.26 -23.85
CA ASP A 107 -3.96 -0.42 -23.61
C ASP A 107 -3.53 -1.86 -23.28
N ILE A 108 -4.48 -2.81 -23.29
CA ILE A 108 -4.17 -4.23 -23.17
C ILE A 108 -4.10 -4.81 -24.59
N PRO A 109 -2.92 -4.93 -25.22
CA PRO A 109 -2.80 -5.68 -26.46
C PRO A 109 -3.17 -7.12 -26.16
N THR A 110 -4.39 -7.50 -26.53
CA THR A 110 -4.82 -8.90 -26.54
C THR A 110 -3.93 -9.60 -27.55
N VAL A 111 -3.01 -10.43 -27.05
CA VAL A 111 -2.25 -11.33 -27.92
C VAL A 111 -3.25 -12.23 -28.64
N LEU A 112 -3.17 -12.17 -29.98
CA LEU A 112 -3.94 -12.82 -31.04
C LEU A 112 -5.09 -13.76 -30.61
N PRO A 113 -6.30 -13.65 -31.20
CA PRO A 113 -7.30 -14.69 -31.05
C PRO A 113 -6.68 -16.00 -31.55
N PHE A 114 -6.55 -16.99 -30.67
CA PHE A 114 -6.19 -18.35 -31.06
C PHE A 114 -7.24 -18.81 -32.08
N ARG A 115 -6.90 -18.67 -33.37
CA ARG A 115 -7.64 -19.22 -34.49
C ARG A 115 -7.42 -20.74 -34.43
N GLY A 116 -8.12 -21.39 -33.51
CA GLY A 116 -8.37 -22.82 -33.54
C GLY A 116 -9.24 -23.11 -34.76
N GLY A 117 -8.59 -23.58 -35.82
CA GLY A 117 -9.26 -23.99 -37.05
C GLY A 117 -8.38 -24.98 -37.80
N LEU A 118 -8.60 -26.26 -37.47
CA LEU A 118 -8.23 -27.48 -38.21
C LEU A 118 -6.73 -27.75 -38.40
#